data_AF-Q26GC9-F1
#
_entry.id   AF-Q26GC9-F1
#
_cell.length_a   1.000
_cell.length_b   1.000
_cell.length_c   1.000
_cell.angle_alpha   90.00
_cell.angle_beta   90.00
_cell.angle_gamma   90.00
#
_symmetry.space_group_name_H-M   'P 1'
#
loop_
_entity.id
_entity.type
_entity.pdbx_description
1 polymer ?
#
loop_
_entity_poly.entity_id
_entity_poly.type
_entity_poly.pdbx_seq_one_letter_code
_entity_poly.pdbx_strand_id
1 'polypeptide(L)'
;MKKTLIIAMFATATLISCKDQDDKELDKMMEDTTEQVEETAEDIEQSAEETIAYTKENVSELANDFESNVEVNDDKIVAIKGYDSYVVLRTNIADLSTVNEDNIDMRSESLRTSFNNFKTTIPAYLRIDDVQDAIEDVEKEIKEYEEERMEEKASNKNNMENMEEIQEAFDDLEKEIVQARKKYVDNKEDAMEEYMEEINSNRKQSTTEKYLDATEEYNEEMKDK
;
A
#
# COMPACT_ATOMS: atom_id res chain seq x y z
N MET A 1 -7.15 -17.58 -48.69
CA MET A 1 -8.10 -18.52 -48.03
C MET A 1 -8.69 -17.79 -46.82
N LYS A 2 -9.99 -17.88 -46.57
CA LYS A 2 -10.60 -17.33 -45.34
C LYS A 2 -10.38 -18.30 -44.19
N LYS A 3 -10.10 -17.81 -42.98
CA LYS A 3 -10.43 -18.50 -41.72
C LYS A 3 -10.87 -17.47 -40.67
N THR A 4 -12.19 -17.37 -40.52
CA THR A 4 -12.86 -16.82 -39.33
C THR A 4 -13.01 -17.96 -38.33
N LEU A 5 -12.77 -17.71 -37.04
CA LEU A 5 -13.24 -18.49 -35.89
C LEU A 5 -13.28 -17.51 -34.71
N ILE A 6 -14.44 -16.99 -34.31
CA ILE A 6 -15.54 -17.62 -33.54
C ILE A 6 -15.32 -17.44 -32.03
N ILE A 7 -16.29 -16.73 -31.45
CA ILE A 7 -16.47 -16.42 -30.04
C ILE A 7 -16.74 -17.71 -29.25
N ALA A 8 -16.15 -17.83 -28.05
CA ALA A 8 -16.61 -18.77 -27.03
C ALA A 8 -17.28 -17.98 -25.90
N MET A 9 -18.61 -18.00 -25.87
CA MET A 9 -19.38 -17.52 -24.71
C MET A 9 -19.20 -18.50 -23.55
N PHE A 10 -18.78 -18.02 -22.38
CA PHE A 10 -18.91 -18.79 -21.14
C PHE A 10 -20.23 -18.45 -20.47
N ALA A 11 -21.22 -19.32 -20.70
CA ALA A 11 -22.42 -19.37 -19.88
C ALA A 11 -22.18 -20.28 -18.67
N THR A 12 -22.36 -19.76 -17.46
CA THR A 12 -22.79 -20.56 -16.31
C THR A 12 -23.82 -19.76 -15.52
N ALA A 13 -25.07 -20.21 -15.57
CA ALA A 13 -26.13 -19.73 -14.68
C ALA A 13 -26.37 -20.79 -13.60
N THR A 14 -26.27 -20.39 -12.34
CA THR A 14 -26.85 -21.14 -11.21
C THR A 14 -27.40 -20.16 -10.18
N LEU A 15 -28.71 -19.89 -10.28
CA LEU A 15 -29.49 -19.32 -9.17
C LEU A 15 -29.80 -20.45 -8.18
N ILE A 16 -29.44 -20.30 -6.90
CA ILE A 16 -29.89 -21.20 -5.83
C ILE A 16 -30.46 -20.40 -4.66
N SER A 17 -31.79 -20.32 -4.67
CA SER A 17 -32.74 -20.33 -3.55
C SER A 17 -32.37 -19.70 -2.20
N CYS A 18 -33.13 -18.68 -1.81
CA CYS A 18 -33.27 -18.24 -0.40
C CYS A 18 -34.10 -19.23 0.44
N LYS A 19 -33.85 -19.24 1.76
CA LYS A 19 -34.72 -19.57 2.94
C LYS A 19 -33.84 -19.99 4.12
N ASP A 20 -34.09 -19.70 5.40
CA ASP A 20 -35.06 -18.85 6.15
C ASP A 20 -34.22 -18.25 7.33
N GLN A 21 -34.54 -17.20 8.09
CA GLN A 21 -35.77 -16.44 8.39
C GLN A 21 -35.40 -15.04 8.99
N ASP A 22 -36.40 -14.17 9.24
CA ASP A 22 -36.51 -13.01 10.18
C ASP A 22 -35.22 -12.28 10.69
N ASP A 23 -35.10 -10.95 10.52
CA ASP A 23 -35.87 -9.99 11.34
C ASP A 23 -36.19 -8.63 10.68
N LYS A 24 -37.22 -7.94 11.19
CA LYS A 24 -37.93 -6.85 10.50
C LYS A 24 -37.51 -5.44 10.96
N GLU A 25 -36.66 -4.74 10.20
CA GLU A 25 -36.61 -3.25 10.21
C GLU A 25 -36.23 -2.55 8.88
N LEU A 26 -35.82 -3.27 7.82
CA LEU A 26 -35.43 -2.63 6.55
C LEU A 26 -36.61 -2.13 5.67
N ASP A 27 -37.80 -2.71 5.83
CA ASP A 27 -38.96 -2.52 4.93
C ASP A 27 -39.61 -1.11 4.95
N LYS A 28 -39.10 -0.16 5.75
CA LYS A 28 -39.69 1.18 5.91
C LYS A 28 -38.91 2.34 5.29
N MET A 29 -37.80 2.06 4.59
CA MET A 29 -37.02 3.08 3.86
C MET A 29 -36.88 2.80 2.35
N MET A 30 -37.68 1.87 1.81
CA MET A 30 -37.76 1.60 0.35
C MET A 30 -39.13 1.91 -0.27
N GLU A 31 -40.14 2.30 0.52
CA GLU A 31 -41.52 2.54 0.06
C GLU A 31 -41.80 4.04 -0.28
N ASP A 32 -40.83 4.95 -0.07
CA ASP A 32 -41.01 6.42 -0.20
C ASP A 32 -40.27 7.04 -1.40
N THR A 33 -39.77 6.22 -2.33
CA THR A 33 -39.06 6.68 -3.56
C THR A 33 -39.65 6.07 -4.83
N THR A 34 -40.94 5.70 -4.81
CA THR A 34 -41.59 4.95 -5.91
C THR A 34 -42.77 5.67 -6.59
N GLU A 35 -43.17 6.87 -6.14
CA GLU A 35 -44.32 7.62 -6.70
C GLU A 35 -43.97 9.07 -7.11
N GLN A 36 -43.16 9.21 -8.16
CA GLN A 36 -43.03 10.32 -9.13
C GLN A 36 -41.73 10.06 -9.92
N VAL A 37 -41.69 9.91 -11.24
CA VAL A 37 -42.57 10.45 -12.30
C VAL A 37 -42.82 9.37 -13.37
N GLU A 38 -44.09 9.09 -13.66
CA GLU A 38 -44.54 8.42 -14.88
C GLU A 38 -45.08 9.48 -15.87
N GLU A 39 -45.04 9.22 -17.19
CA GLU A 39 -45.24 10.18 -18.30
C GLU A 39 -44.13 11.25 -18.42
N THR A 40 -43.16 11.13 -19.34
CA THR A 40 -43.38 11.16 -20.79
C THR A 40 -42.49 10.17 -21.55
N ALA A 41 -43.11 9.19 -22.19
CA ALA A 41 -42.45 8.34 -23.18
C ALA A 41 -42.71 8.88 -24.59
N GLU A 42 -41.70 9.46 -25.24
CA GLU A 42 -41.46 9.40 -26.69
C GLU A 42 -40.08 10.02 -27.00
N ASP A 43 -39.25 9.30 -27.77
CA ASP A 43 -37.90 9.65 -28.26
C ASP A 43 -36.82 10.11 -27.25
N ILE A 44 -36.02 9.13 -26.77
CA ILE A 44 -34.54 9.09 -26.94
C ILE A 44 -34.09 7.63 -26.79
N GLU A 45 -33.62 7.06 -27.89
CA GLU A 45 -32.93 5.78 -27.91
C GLU A 45 -31.43 6.02 -27.59
N GLN A 46 -30.81 5.11 -26.84
CA GLN A 46 -29.35 5.01 -26.64
C GLN A 46 -28.65 6.03 -25.70
N SER A 47 -28.79 5.83 -24.38
CA SER A 47 -27.71 6.10 -23.42
C SER A 47 -27.76 5.11 -22.25
N ALA A 48 -27.03 3.99 -22.36
CA ALA A 48 -26.63 3.26 -21.16
C ALA A 48 -25.54 4.11 -20.48
N GLU A 49 -25.83 4.62 -19.29
CA GLU A 49 -24.78 5.19 -18.42
C GLU A 49 -23.81 4.06 -18.08
N GLU A 50 -22.64 4.09 -18.71
CA GLU A 50 -21.57 3.14 -18.43
C GLU A 50 -20.91 3.55 -17.11
N THR A 51 -21.55 3.18 -16.00
CA THR A 51 -21.01 3.36 -14.66
C THR A 51 -19.62 2.71 -14.61
N ILE A 52 -18.58 3.48 -14.30
CA ILE A 52 -17.21 2.95 -14.21
C ILE A 52 -17.19 1.89 -13.09
N ALA A 53 -17.22 0.63 -13.50
CA ALA A 53 -17.26 -0.49 -12.58
C ALA A 53 -15.84 -0.78 -12.08
N TYR A 54 -15.47 -0.16 -10.96
CA TYR A 54 -14.24 -0.49 -10.24
C TYR A 54 -14.18 -2.01 -10.01
N THR A 55 -13.16 -2.66 -10.55
CA THR A 55 -12.99 -4.10 -10.34
C THR A 55 -12.60 -4.37 -8.89
N LYS A 56 -12.83 -5.59 -8.41
CA LYS A 56 -12.39 -6.01 -7.07
C LYS A 56 -10.86 -5.94 -6.90
N GLU A 57 -10.12 -5.96 -8.01
CA GLU A 57 -8.67 -5.85 -8.08
C GLU A 57 -8.24 -4.38 -7.90
N ASN A 58 -8.86 -3.43 -8.63
CA ASN A 58 -8.63 -1.99 -8.46
C ASN A 58 -8.94 -1.52 -7.02
N VAL A 59 -10.02 -2.03 -6.41
CA VAL A 59 -10.36 -1.74 -5.00
C VAL A 59 -9.33 -2.37 -4.04
N SER A 60 -8.75 -3.51 -4.40
CA SER A 60 -7.69 -4.15 -3.60
C SER A 60 -6.35 -3.43 -3.72
N GLU A 61 -6.04 -2.81 -4.86
CA GLU A 61 -4.84 -1.98 -5.02
C GLU A 61 -4.98 -0.66 -4.26
N LEU A 62 -6.14 0.01 -4.36
CA LEU A 62 -6.45 1.22 -3.58
C LEU A 62 -6.47 0.96 -2.06
N ALA A 63 -6.84 -0.26 -1.64
CA ALA A 63 -6.78 -0.70 -0.25
C ALA A 63 -5.39 -1.21 0.21
N ASN A 64 -4.39 -1.22 -0.67
CA ASN A 64 -3.01 -1.60 -0.36
C ASN A 64 -1.99 -0.49 -0.68
N ASP A 65 -2.44 0.76 -0.85
CA ASP A 65 -1.57 1.87 -1.19
C ASP A 65 -0.73 2.38 -0.01
N PHE A 66 0.35 3.10 -0.33
CA PHE A 66 1.30 3.63 0.65
C PHE A 66 0.62 4.62 1.61
N GLU A 67 -0.29 5.43 1.07
CA GLU A 67 -1.06 6.44 1.80
C GLU A 67 -1.91 5.83 2.92
N SER A 68 -2.69 4.79 2.60
CA SER A 68 -3.63 4.16 3.53
C SER A 68 -2.96 3.16 4.47
N ASN A 69 -1.85 2.53 4.08
CA ASN A 69 -1.18 1.52 4.90
C ASN A 69 -0.14 2.08 5.88
N VAL A 70 0.55 3.18 5.54
CA VAL A 70 1.54 3.81 6.43
C VAL A 70 0.90 5.01 7.13
N GLU A 71 0.66 4.88 8.43
CA GLU A 71 0.13 5.97 9.26
C GLU A 71 1.30 6.83 9.76
N VAL A 72 1.28 8.12 9.43
CA VAL A 72 2.32 9.09 9.79
C VAL A 72 1.71 10.24 10.59
N ASN A 73 2.40 10.66 11.66
CA ASN A 73 2.05 11.81 12.48
C ASN A 73 3.33 12.57 12.87
N ASP A 74 3.36 13.89 12.71
CA ASP A 74 4.55 14.74 12.91
C ASP A 74 5.83 14.15 12.26
N ASP A 75 5.73 13.79 10.98
CA ASP A 75 6.79 13.14 10.16
C ASP A 75 7.34 11.82 10.72
N LYS A 76 6.61 11.16 11.63
CA LYS A 76 6.99 9.85 12.20
C LYS A 76 5.97 8.77 11.90
N ILE A 77 6.45 7.57 11.63
CA ILE A 77 5.60 6.39 11.46
C ILE A 77 4.95 6.05 12.81
N VAL A 78 3.63 6.03 12.83
CA VAL A 78 2.80 5.57 13.95
C VAL A 78 2.56 4.06 13.83
N ALA A 79 2.15 3.62 12.64
CA ALA A 79 1.87 2.22 12.34
C ALA A 79 2.04 1.92 10.84
N ILE A 80 2.36 0.66 10.53
CA ILE A 80 2.24 0.11 9.17
C ILE A 80 1.23 -1.04 9.25
N LYS A 81 0.08 -0.88 8.58
CA LYS A 81 -1.05 -1.81 8.69
C LYS A 81 -0.65 -3.21 8.22
N GLY A 82 -0.93 -4.21 9.05
CA GLY A 82 -0.66 -5.62 8.76
C GLY A 82 0.82 -6.01 8.73
N TYR A 83 1.73 -5.14 9.19
CA TYR A 83 3.18 -5.37 9.14
C TYR A 83 3.81 -5.45 10.54
N ASP A 84 3.36 -6.44 11.33
CA ASP A 84 3.80 -6.65 12.72
C ASP A 84 5.32 -6.75 12.88
N SER A 85 6.04 -7.24 11.86
CA SER A 85 7.51 -7.35 11.88
C SER A 85 8.22 -5.99 12.03
N TYR A 86 7.64 -4.90 11.51
CA TYR A 86 8.14 -3.54 11.77
C TYR A 86 8.00 -3.14 13.23
N VAL A 87 6.84 -3.41 13.85
CA VAL A 87 6.61 -3.11 15.28
C VAL A 87 7.56 -3.91 16.18
N VAL A 88 7.80 -5.18 15.85
CA VAL A 88 8.75 -6.04 16.56
C VAL A 88 10.19 -5.54 16.39
N LEU A 89 10.62 -5.16 15.18
CA LEU A 89 11.97 -4.60 14.96
C LEU A 89 12.17 -3.29 15.73
N ARG A 90 11.25 -2.33 15.56
CA ARG A 90 11.27 -1.03 16.27
C ARG A 90 11.38 -1.19 17.78
N THR A 91 10.64 -2.17 18.34
CA THR A 91 10.70 -2.49 19.78
C THR A 91 12.07 -3.04 20.19
N ASN A 92 12.67 -3.95 19.40
CA ASN A 92 13.99 -4.48 19.70
C ASN A 92 15.09 -3.42 19.62
N ILE A 93 14.99 -2.47 18.68
CA ILE A 93 15.93 -1.35 18.52
C ILE A 93 15.80 -0.36 19.69
N ALA A 94 14.58 0.06 20.05
CA ALA A 94 14.37 0.92 21.22
C ALA A 94 14.91 0.28 22.53
N ASP A 95 14.78 -1.04 22.66
CA ASP A 95 15.29 -1.82 23.78
C ASP A 95 16.84 -1.91 23.82
N LEU A 96 17.58 -1.52 22.76
CA LEU A 96 19.05 -1.53 22.77
C LEU A 96 19.62 -0.61 23.86
N SER A 97 18.96 0.51 24.12
CA SER A 97 19.27 1.42 25.24
C SER A 97 19.24 0.76 26.63
N THR A 98 18.68 -0.46 26.75
CA THR A 98 18.59 -1.26 27.99
C THR A 98 19.62 -2.40 28.09
N VAL A 99 20.49 -2.53 27.09
CA VAL A 99 21.48 -3.61 27.02
C VAL A 99 22.58 -3.43 28.08
N ASN A 100 23.06 -4.55 28.60
CA ASN A 100 24.17 -4.65 29.54
C ASN A 100 24.89 -6.00 29.38
N GLU A 101 26.02 -6.17 30.06
CA GLU A 101 26.85 -7.39 29.99
C GLU A 101 26.07 -8.70 30.23
N ASP A 102 25.05 -8.69 31.10
CA ASP A 102 24.27 -9.90 31.44
C ASP A 102 23.25 -10.30 30.35
N ASN A 103 22.88 -9.40 29.42
CA ASN A 103 21.82 -9.64 28.44
C ASN A 103 22.20 -9.41 26.97
N ILE A 104 23.43 -8.96 26.70
CA ILE A 104 23.88 -8.52 25.38
C ILE A 104 23.70 -9.56 24.27
N ASP A 105 24.05 -10.83 24.52
CA ASP A 105 23.96 -11.88 23.50
C ASP A 105 22.51 -12.17 23.09
N MET A 106 21.62 -12.32 24.07
CA MET A 106 20.19 -12.53 23.86
C MET A 106 19.55 -11.35 23.10
N ARG A 107 19.98 -10.12 23.41
CA ARG A 107 19.48 -8.91 22.74
C ARG A 107 19.97 -8.80 21.31
N SER A 108 21.25 -9.09 21.04
CA SER A 108 21.81 -9.17 19.68
C SER A 108 21.10 -10.24 18.83
N GLU A 109 20.89 -11.45 19.36
CA GLU A 109 20.15 -12.52 18.66
C GLU A 109 18.68 -12.13 18.37
N SER A 110 18.03 -11.43 19.30
CA SER A 110 16.65 -10.94 19.15
C SER A 110 16.55 -9.84 18.09
N LEU A 111 17.52 -8.91 18.07
CA LEU A 111 17.64 -7.87 17.05
C LEU A 111 17.83 -8.50 15.67
N ARG A 112 18.84 -9.36 15.49
CA ARG A 112 19.10 -10.05 14.21
C ARG A 112 17.90 -10.84 13.72
N THR A 113 17.21 -11.53 14.61
CA THR A 113 15.99 -12.30 14.28
C THR A 113 14.85 -11.38 13.85
N SER A 114 14.59 -10.29 14.58
CA SER A 114 13.52 -9.34 14.23
C SER A 114 13.81 -8.59 12.94
N PHE A 115 15.07 -8.19 12.69
CA PHE A 115 15.51 -7.57 11.46
C PHE A 115 15.36 -8.51 10.24
N ASN A 116 15.78 -9.77 10.37
CA ASN A 116 15.61 -10.75 9.29
C ASN A 116 14.13 -11.00 8.97
N ASN A 117 13.26 -11.05 9.99
CA ASN A 117 11.82 -11.17 9.78
C ASN A 117 11.24 -9.94 9.07
N PHE A 118 11.64 -8.72 9.48
CA PHE A 118 11.30 -7.48 8.78
C PHE A 118 11.76 -7.53 7.30
N LYS A 119 13.06 -7.67 7.03
CA LYS A 119 13.62 -7.66 5.66
C LYS A 119 12.99 -8.72 4.75
N THR A 120 12.65 -9.91 5.27
CA THR A 120 12.04 -10.97 4.46
C THR A 120 10.54 -10.78 4.22
N THR A 121 9.81 -10.15 5.16
CA THR A 121 8.35 -9.96 5.07
C THR A 121 7.92 -8.57 4.59
N ILE A 122 8.86 -7.67 4.29
CA ILE A 122 8.54 -6.31 3.85
C ILE A 122 7.55 -6.28 2.68
N PRO A 123 6.40 -5.58 2.83
CA PRO A 123 5.38 -5.46 1.79
C PRO A 123 5.92 -4.92 0.48
N ALA A 124 5.35 -5.37 -0.64
CA ALA A 124 5.84 -4.99 -1.98
C ALA A 124 5.78 -3.48 -2.24
N TYR A 125 4.80 -2.76 -1.68
CA TYR A 125 4.69 -1.30 -1.83
C TYR A 125 5.82 -0.53 -1.13
N LEU A 126 6.50 -1.13 -0.14
CA LEU A 126 7.66 -0.56 0.56
C LEU A 126 9.00 -0.96 -0.09
N ARG A 127 8.99 -1.75 -1.16
CA ARG A 127 10.22 -2.15 -1.90
C ARG A 127 10.54 -1.16 -3.00
N ILE A 128 10.84 0.07 -2.60
CA ILE A 128 11.43 1.10 -3.47
C ILE A 128 12.93 1.22 -3.16
N ASP A 129 13.71 1.77 -4.09
CA ASP A 129 15.18 1.77 -4.02
C ASP A 129 15.70 2.46 -2.75
N ASP A 130 15.30 3.70 -2.45
CA ASP A 130 15.75 4.44 -1.25
C ASP A 130 15.44 3.70 0.07
N VAL A 131 14.31 2.98 0.13
CA VAL A 131 13.93 2.16 1.30
C VAL A 131 14.71 0.85 1.33
N GLN A 132 15.09 0.26 0.18
CA GLN A 132 15.99 -0.90 0.18
C GLN A 132 17.40 -0.51 0.63
N ASP A 133 17.94 0.60 0.15
CA ASP A 133 19.27 1.10 0.53
C ASP A 133 19.34 1.33 2.06
N ALA A 134 18.37 2.03 2.65
CA ALA A 134 18.30 2.22 4.10
C ALA A 134 18.14 0.90 4.90
N ILE A 135 17.57 -0.16 4.29
CA ILE A 135 17.54 -1.51 4.91
C ILE A 135 18.91 -2.19 4.84
N GLU A 136 19.70 -1.95 3.78
CA GLU A 136 21.06 -2.46 3.70
C GLU A 136 21.99 -1.77 4.69
N ASP A 137 21.80 -0.46 4.94
CA ASP A 137 22.51 0.27 5.99
C ASP A 137 22.19 -0.26 7.40
N VAL A 138 20.91 -0.47 7.75
CA VAL A 138 20.56 -1.13 9.02
C VAL A 138 21.16 -2.55 9.11
N GLU A 139 21.20 -3.30 8.01
CA GLU A 139 21.85 -4.62 8.02
C GLU A 139 23.36 -4.55 8.24
N LYS A 140 24.02 -3.51 7.70
CA LYS A 140 25.44 -3.22 7.90
C LYS A 140 25.73 -2.93 9.37
N GLU A 141 25.04 -1.98 9.99
CA GLU A 141 25.32 -1.62 11.40
C GLU A 141 25.07 -2.82 12.36
N ILE A 142 24.04 -3.63 12.09
CA ILE A 142 23.81 -4.87 12.86
C ILE A 142 24.94 -5.90 12.66
N LYS A 143 25.56 -5.98 11.48
CA LYS A 143 26.75 -6.84 11.25
C LYS A 143 27.99 -6.29 11.96
N GLU A 144 28.25 -5.00 11.86
CA GLU A 144 29.43 -4.37 12.47
C GLU A 144 29.36 -4.48 14.01
N TYR A 145 28.19 -4.26 14.61
CA TYR A 145 27.93 -4.59 16.02
C TYR A 145 28.17 -6.07 16.38
N GLU A 146 27.71 -7.01 15.55
CA GLU A 146 27.94 -8.44 15.77
C GLU A 146 29.41 -8.85 15.65
N GLU A 147 30.17 -8.23 14.74
CA GLU A 147 31.59 -8.50 14.52
C GLU A 147 32.45 -7.92 15.66
N GLU A 148 32.25 -6.65 16.02
CA GLU A 148 33.04 -6.00 17.07
C GLU A 148 32.84 -6.62 18.46
N ARG A 149 31.62 -7.09 18.80
CA ARG A 149 31.39 -7.77 20.08
C ARG A 149 32.12 -9.12 20.21
N MET A 150 32.54 -9.73 19.10
CA MET A 150 33.27 -11.00 19.09
C MET A 150 34.78 -10.83 19.26
N GLU A 151 35.33 -9.61 19.19
CA GLU A 151 36.74 -9.37 19.42
C GLU A 151 37.11 -9.46 20.92
N GLU A 152 38.34 -9.88 21.25
CA GLU A 152 38.85 -10.04 22.64
C GLU A 152 38.88 -8.74 23.48
N LYS A 153 38.37 -7.62 22.95
CA LYS A 153 38.32 -6.31 23.59
C LYS A 153 37.00 -5.55 23.37
N ALA A 154 35.90 -6.25 23.07
CA ALA A 154 34.55 -5.67 23.08
C ALA A 154 34.35 -4.85 24.37
N SER A 155 34.29 -3.53 24.24
CA SER A 155 34.20 -2.63 25.38
C SER A 155 32.77 -2.12 25.52
N ASN A 156 32.30 -1.89 26.74
CA ASN A 156 30.96 -1.31 26.95
C ASN A 156 30.78 0.03 26.24
N LYS A 157 31.87 0.76 25.96
CA LYS A 157 31.83 2.00 25.18
C LYS A 157 31.55 1.71 23.70
N ASN A 158 32.27 0.77 23.08
CA ASN A 158 32.01 0.33 21.70
C ASN A 158 30.57 -0.21 21.58
N ASN A 159 30.16 -1.08 22.50
CA ASN A 159 28.80 -1.63 22.49
C ASN A 159 27.72 -0.55 22.53
N MET A 160 27.93 0.58 23.23
CA MET A 160 27.02 1.72 23.22
C MET A 160 27.06 2.51 21.92
N GLU A 161 28.26 2.80 21.40
CA GLU A 161 28.43 3.52 20.13
C GLU A 161 27.76 2.76 18.97
N ASN A 162 27.98 1.45 18.87
CA ASN A 162 27.38 0.62 17.83
C ASN A 162 25.85 0.48 17.99
N MET A 163 25.30 0.65 19.20
CA MET A 163 23.85 0.71 19.42
C MET A 163 23.24 2.05 19.01
N GLU A 164 23.98 3.15 19.20
CA GLU A 164 23.61 4.47 18.68
C GLU A 164 23.61 4.44 17.14
N GLU A 165 24.63 3.86 16.51
CA GLU A 165 24.72 3.70 15.04
C GLU A 165 23.57 2.86 14.46
N ILE A 166 23.21 1.72 15.08
CA ILE A 166 22.03 0.93 14.68
C ILE A 166 20.72 1.75 14.81
N GLN A 167 20.60 2.58 15.85
CA GLN A 167 19.41 3.40 16.03
C GLN A 167 19.35 4.52 14.98
N GLU A 168 20.48 5.19 14.68
CA GLU A 168 20.55 6.24 13.65
C GLU A 168 20.19 5.68 12.26
N ALA A 169 20.76 4.54 11.87
CA ALA A 169 20.41 3.88 10.60
C ALA A 169 18.92 3.48 10.53
N PHE A 170 18.31 3.10 11.66
CA PHE A 170 16.88 2.78 11.70
C PHE A 170 15.97 4.01 11.69
N ASP A 171 16.37 5.10 12.34
CA ASP A 171 15.66 6.39 12.27
C ASP A 171 15.71 6.94 10.82
N ASP A 172 16.82 6.76 10.11
CA ASP A 172 16.92 7.08 8.67
C ASP A 172 16.04 6.15 7.81
N LEU A 173 15.95 4.84 8.12
CA LEU A 173 14.98 3.94 7.47
C LEU A 173 13.52 4.39 7.69
N GLU A 174 13.13 4.82 8.90
CA GLU A 174 11.80 5.39 9.12
C GLU A 174 11.59 6.66 8.28
N LYS A 175 12.61 7.50 8.17
CA LYS A 175 12.59 8.73 7.37
C LYS A 175 12.45 8.47 5.87
N GLU A 176 13.16 7.49 5.31
CA GLU A 176 13.01 7.14 3.88
C GLU A 176 11.65 6.51 3.59
N ILE A 177 11.07 5.72 4.51
CA ILE A 177 9.69 5.24 4.39
C ILE A 177 8.67 6.40 4.41
N VAL A 178 8.90 7.45 5.21
CA VAL A 178 8.03 8.65 5.23
C VAL A 178 8.18 9.47 3.95
N GLN A 179 9.40 9.65 3.43
CA GLN A 179 9.63 10.33 2.14
C GLN A 179 9.01 9.57 0.97
N ALA A 180 9.18 8.25 0.92
CA ALA A 180 8.54 7.35 -0.03
C ALA A 180 7.01 7.48 -0.03
N ARG A 181 6.39 7.47 1.17
CA ARG A 181 4.95 7.70 1.33
C ARG A 181 4.54 9.05 0.78
N LYS A 182 5.31 10.10 1.07
CA LYS A 182 5.00 11.45 0.61
C LYS A 182 5.04 11.54 -0.91
N LYS A 183 6.14 11.11 -1.54
CA LYS A 183 6.27 11.06 -3.00
C LYS A 183 5.13 10.27 -3.64
N TYR A 184 4.76 9.12 -3.08
CA TYR A 184 3.60 8.35 -3.54
C TYR A 184 2.28 9.14 -3.51
N VAL A 185 2.05 9.96 -2.46
CA VAL A 185 0.85 10.80 -2.36
C VAL A 185 0.90 11.97 -3.33
N ASP A 186 2.04 12.65 -3.43
CA ASP A 186 2.25 13.79 -4.34
C ASP A 186 2.03 13.33 -5.81
N ASN A 187 2.71 12.26 -6.27
CA ASN A 187 2.49 11.67 -7.60
C ASN A 187 1.02 11.25 -7.84
N LYS A 188 0.30 10.80 -6.81
CA LYS A 188 -1.09 10.35 -6.91
C LYS A 188 -2.05 11.54 -7.06
N GLU A 189 -1.72 12.70 -6.50
CA GLU A 189 -2.45 13.96 -6.71
C GLU A 189 -2.24 14.43 -8.15
N ASP A 190 -0.99 14.51 -8.62
CA ASP A 190 -0.64 14.91 -9.99
C ASP A 190 -1.28 13.97 -11.04
N ALA A 191 -1.18 12.65 -10.85
CA ALA A 191 -1.82 11.64 -11.70
C ALA A 191 -3.34 11.81 -11.79
N MET A 192 -3.98 12.25 -10.70
CA MET A 192 -5.43 12.52 -10.67
C MET A 192 -5.79 13.84 -11.35
N GLU A 193 -4.92 14.85 -11.34
CA GLU A 193 -5.11 16.10 -12.08
C GLU A 193 -5.08 15.83 -13.59
N GLU A 194 -4.04 15.18 -14.11
CA GLU A 194 -3.91 14.83 -15.53
C GLU A 194 -5.05 13.91 -16.02
N TYR A 195 -5.47 12.93 -15.20
CA TYR A 195 -6.65 12.10 -15.49
C TYR A 195 -7.93 12.94 -15.67
N MET A 196 -8.11 13.99 -14.86
CA MET A 196 -9.24 14.90 -14.98
C MET A 196 -9.09 15.87 -16.17
N GLU A 197 -7.88 16.33 -16.50
CA GLU A 197 -7.60 17.17 -17.67
C GLU A 197 -8.04 16.45 -18.97
N GLU A 198 -7.63 15.19 -19.17
CA GLU A 198 -7.95 14.46 -20.40
C GLU A 198 -9.44 14.12 -20.55
N ILE A 199 -10.12 13.75 -19.47
CA ILE A 199 -11.58 13.55 -19.50
C ILE A 199 -12.31 14.85 -19.83
N ASN A 200 -11.88 15.98 -19.26
CA ASN A 200 -12.52 17.28 -19.50
C ASN A 200 -12.02 17.98 -20.78
N SER A 201 -11.06 17.39 -21.51
CA SER A 201 -10.45 18.04 -22.67
C SER A 201 -11.45 18.32 -23.78
N ASN A 202 -11.30 19.45 -24.47
CA ASN A 202 -12.17 19.82 -25.60
C ASN A 202 -11.69 19.25 -26.94
N ARG A 203 -10.84 18.22 -26.91
CA ARG A 203 -10.33 17.52 -28.09
C ARG A 203 -11.46 16.74 -28.78
N LYS A 204 -11.33 16.52 -30.10
CA LYS A 204 -12.30 15.74 -30.89
C LYS A 204 -12.03 14.24 -30.76
N GLN A 205 -12.21 13.73 -29.55
CA GLN A 205 -12.09 12.32 -29.19
C GLN A 205 -13.45 11.78 -28.77
N SER A 206 -13.64 10.47 -28.95
CA SER A 206 -14.72 9.74 -28.30
C SER A 206 -14.50 9.66 -26.80
N THR A 207 -15.57 9.42 -26.04
CA THR A 207 -15.51 9.18 -24.59
C THR A 207 -14.54 8.05 -24.23
N THR A 208 -14.50 6.97 -25.03
CA THR A 208 -13.60 5.84 -24.81
C THR A 208 -12.13 6.21 -25.01
N GLU A 209 -11.80 6.99 -26.05
CA GLU A 209 -10.42 7.47 -26.27
C GLU A 209 -9.96 8.33 -25.09
N LYS A 210 -10.79 9.27 -24.61
CA LYS A 210 -10.46 10.09 -23.43
C LYS A 210 -10.16 9.27 -22.18
N TYR A 211 -10.95 8.22 -21.91
CA TYR A 211 -10.69 7.36 -20.76
C TYR A 211 -9.43 6.50 -20.92
N LEU A 212 -9.05 6.13 -22.15
CA LEU A 212 -7.80 5.42 -22.40
C LEU A 212 -6.61 6.35 -22.18
N ASP A 213 -6.61 7.54 -22.80
CA ASP A 213 -5.55 8.55 -22.64
C ASP A 213 -5.39 8.95 -21.17
N ALA A 214 -6.48 9.31 -20.47
CA ALA A 214 -6.45 9.64 -19.05
C ALA A 214 -5.87 8.49 -18.18
N THR A 215 -6.20 7.24 -18.52
CA THR A 215 -5.66 6.07 -17.83
C THR A 215 -4.18 5.82 -18.18
N GLU A 216 -3.72 6.21 -19.37
CA GLU A 216 -2.31 6.14 -19.76
C GLU A 216 -1.51 7.14 -18.91
N GLU A 217 -1.87 8.43 -18.92
CA GLU A 217 -1.22 9.50 -18.14
C GLU A 217 -1.18 9.17 -16.64
N TYR A 218 -2.31 8.78 -16.02
CA TYR A 218 -2.36 8.35 -14.62
C TYR A 218 -1.36 7.21 -14.32
N ASN A 219 -1.22 6.27 -15.25
CA ASN A 219 -0.29 5.16 -15.09
C ASN A 219 1.16 5.55 -15.43
N GLU A 220 1.45 6.68 -16.06
CA GLU A 220 2.82 7.18 -16.24
C GLU A 220 3.29 7.87 -14.96
N GLU A 221 2.53 8.82 -14.44
CA GLU A 221 2.84 9.51 -13.16
C GLU A 221 2.99 8.55 -11.97
N MET A 222 2.15 7.50 -11.91
CA MET A 222 2.23 6.47 -10.86
C MET A 222 3.39 5.46 -11.02
N LYS A 223 4.19 5.53 -12.10
CA LYS A 223 5.41 4.71 -12.28
C LYS A 223 6.67 5.38 -11.75
N ASP A 224 6.73 6.71 -11.68
CA ASP A 224 7.89 7.49 -11.22
C ASP A 224 8.02 7.49 -9.69
N LYS A 225 8.07 6.28 -9.13
CA LYS A 225 8.20 5.98 -7.70
C LYS A 225 9.58 6.28 -7.15
#